data_AF-A0A8J6XLD2-F1
#
_entry.id   AF-A0A8J6XLD2-F1
#
_cell.length_a   1.000
_cell.length_b   1.000
_cell.length_c   1.000
_cell.angle_alpha   90.00
_cell.angle_beta   90.00
_cell.angle_gamma   90.00
#
_symmetry.space_group_name_H-M   'P 1'
#
loop_
_entity.id
_entity.type
_entity.pdbx_description
1 polymer ?
#
loop_
_entity_poly.entity_id
_entity_poly.type
_entity_poly.pdbx_seq_one_letter_code
_entity_poly.pdbx_strand_id
1 'polypeptide(L)'
;MSPQCEKANMSALITTKQGNRVVNRATNRIYGFVGRDEALDAEKIYTGRDFPRLGLLGSPLGNYEYRVKNHSPAEHNRAVAAFRPWFEREMSKGRQGKASEVYQEVDRIADKLLQGQKVILTCFCAQGLPCHTRDVVQGAIIDRALEKQREQQFESERTGATKSSSKNSAALVDAVSEPTQPTIEEGIAALTRSSIGKCLALPINIYTRSPDWLGASLTNPTTIAEYWAAKGQSGIRDRFPVFFKGQFWKDAEEAYQHFKEDVPAGPERSKLMTDILKAKLEQYPELVKAIDKRGGRRWLETCEHKVNGGFWEGKGLKSPFIKCLAAAYERVSDRLNEKAASRTMTVAFSGSRSKYFTNPIWKRRAKRSLDEMVKTTFETAERLGYDRVCYISGCALGVDFWGAISALKARKQQRQGQLPSKPKIEVLAAIPCIGQEGTWKQADQRRYFKLLNLVDDLHLVSRDHYKNPGQLFERNSWMVERLSGRDDILAVVQVGESSGTQDTIEKARSQGKAVLRYSPETNKYSYEDGGDVQVKKLERFNSVPERKRSINQRSQIEL
;
A
#
# COMPACT_ATOMS: atom_id res chain seq x y z
N MET A 1 -46.12 7.16 -1.12
CA MET A 1 -46.65 7.79 0.12
C MET A 1 -46.80 9.29 -0.14
N SER A 2 -47.04 10.15 0.85
CA SER A 2 -46.80 11.59 0.62
C SER A 2 -45.29 11.85 0.51
N PRO A 3 -44.82 12.80 -0.33
CA PRO A 3 -43.39 13.10 -0.46
C PRO A 3 -42.73 13.51 0.88
N GLN A 4 -43.52 14.08 1.78
CA GLN A 4 -43.12 14.47 3.13
C GLN A 4 -42.85 13.25 4.03
N CYS A 5 -43.59 12.16 3.85
CA CYS A 5 -43.38 10.89 4.55
C CYS A 5 -42.15 10.13 4.02
N GLU A 6 -41.91 10.16 2.71
CA GLU A 6 -40.71 9.56 2.10
C GLU A 6 -39.43 10.28 2.55
N LYS A 7 -39.44 11.62 2.58
CA LYS A 7 -38.33 12.41 3.11
C LYS A 7 -38.10 12.17 4.60
N ALA A 8 -39.15 11.96 5.40
CA ALA A 8 -39.03 11.62 6.82
C ALA A 8 -38.35 10.24 7.01
N ASN A 9 -38.74 9.22 6.24
CA ASN A 9 -38.12 7.89 6.28
C ASN A 9 -36.63 7.93 5.92
N MET A 10 -36.26 8.62 4.84
CA MET A 10 -34.84 8.78 4.46
C MET A 10 -34.05 9.57 5.50
N SER A 11 -34.67 10.56 6.15
CA SER A 11 -34.06 11.35 7.22
C SER A 11 -33.82 10.52 8.48
N ALA A 12 -34.70 9.56 8.81
CA ALA A 12 -34.53 8.65 9.94
C ALA A 12 -33.34 7.67 9.79
N LEU A 13 -32.91 7.41 8.55
CA LEU A 13 -31.75 6.55 8.26
C LEU A 13 -30.40 7.28 8.36
N ILE A 14 -30.36 8.61 8.39
CA ILE A 14 -29.11 9.38 8.35
C ILE A 14 -28.95 10.37 9.50
N THR A 15 -27.97 10.11 10.37
CA THR A 15 -27.62 10.94 11.53
C THR A 15 -26.30 11.65 11.31
N THR A 16 -26.14 12.87 11.83
CA THR A 16 -24.85 13.58 11.83
C THR A 16 -24.29 13.72 13.24
N LYS A 17 -22.98 13.52 13.42
CA LYS A 17 -22.26 13.71 14.69
C LYS A 17 -21.10 14.70 14.50
N GLN A 18 -21.07 15.71 15.38
CA GLN A 18 -20.03 16.73 15.43
C GLN A 18 -19.08 16.44 16.60
N GLY A 19 -17.77 16.51 16.37
CA GLY A 19 -16.78 16.65 17.44
C GLY A 19 -15.48 15.85 17.24
N ASN A 20 -14.75 15.69 18.34
CA ASN A 20 -13.29 15.60 18.31
C ASN A 20 -12.64 14.55 19.28
N ARG A 21 -13.33 13.57 19.92
CA ARG A 21 -12.76 12.90 21.15
C ARG A 21 -11.57 12.04 20.78
N VAL A 22 -10.48 12.51 21.34
CA VAL A 22 -9.56 11.69 22.10
C VAL A 22 -9.69 12.12 23.57
N VAL A 23 -9.63 11.19 24.51
CA VAL A 23 -9.34 11.50 25.92
C VAL A 23 -7.84 11.30 26.09
N ASN A 24 -7.11 12.35 26.47
CA ASN A 24 -5.67 12.26 26.67
C ASN A 24 -5.38 11.62 28.03
N ARG A 25 -4.96 10.35 28.03
CA ARG A 25 -4.70 9.56 29.26
C ARG A 25 -3.61 10.14 30.18
N ALA A 26 -2.70 10.98 29.67
CA ALA A 26 -1.64 11.60 30.47
C ALA A 26 -2.07 12.92 31.15
N THR A 27 -3.21 13.51 30.77
CA THR A 27 -3.63 14.86 31.22
C THR A 27 -5.12 14.97 31.55
N ASN A 28 -5.89 13.88 31.40
CA ASN A 28 -7.34 13.79 31.61
C ASN A 28 -8.22 14.79 30.83
N ARG A 29 -7.68 15.49 29.81
CA ARG A 29 -8.44 16.44 28.98
C ARG A 29 -9.22 15.75 27.84
N ILE A 30 -10.40 16.32 27.52
CA ILE A 30 -11.47 15.72 26.69
C ILE A 30 -11.82 16.59 25.47
N TYR A 31 -12.29 15.94 24.38
CA TYR A 31 -12.84 16.59 23.17
C TYR A 31 -14.29 16.09 22.80
N GLY A 32 -14.64 15.48 21.63
CA GLY A 32 -16.04 15.04 21.28
C GLY A 32 -16.35 13.89 20.23
N PHE A 33 -15.97 12.63 20.45
CA PHE A 33 -16.17 11.34 19.72
C PHE A 33 -15.49 10.98 18.36
N VAL A 34 -14.64 9.92 18.37
CA VAL A 34 -14.51 8.89 17.30
C VAL A 34 -14.27 7.52 17.99
N GLY A 35 -15.03 6.47 17.64
CA GLY A 35 -14.68 5.07 17.99
C GLY A 35 -15.34 4.39 19.20
N ARG A 36 -16.31 5.02 19.88
CA ARG A 36 -17.24 4.33 20.81
C ARG A 36 -18.67 4.80 20.54
N ASP A 37 -19.39 4.03 19.76
CA ASP A 37 -20.76 4.33 19.34
C ASP A 37 -21.51 3.00 19.21
N GLU A 38 -22.55 2.82 20.03
CA GLU A 38 -23.21 1.53 20.31
C GLU A 38 -24.03 1.00 19.13
N ALA A 39 -24.34 1.86 18.15
CA ALA A 39 -24.86 1.46 16.84
C ALA A 39 -23.77 0.72 16.05
N LEU A 40 -23.68 -0.61 16.24
CA LEU A 40 -22.81 -1.52 15.48
C LEU A 40 -23.30 -1.75 14.05
N ASP A 41 -24.60 -1.53 13.81
CA ASP A 41 -25.33 -1.73 12.55
C ASP A 41 -25.25 -0.54 11.58
N ALA A 42 -24.73 0.61 12.03
CA ALA A 42 -24.68 1.84 11.24
C ALA A 42 -23.30 2.11 10.62
N GLU A 43 -23.27 2.47 9.34
CA GLU A 43 -22.04 2.84 8.62
C GLU A 43 -21.57 4.24 9.02
N LYS A 44 -20.32 4.33 9.45
CA LYS A 44 -19.72 5.56 9.99
C LYS A 44 -18.82 6.18 8.91
N ILE A 45 -19.26 7.30 8.34
CA ILE A 45 -18.59 7.99 7.23
C ILE A 45 -18.01 9.31 7.75
N TYR A 46 -16.74 9.58 7.47
CA TYR A 46 -16.12 10.85 7.84
C TYR A 46 -16.16 11.84 6.67
N THR A 47 -16.86 12.95 6.89
CA THR A 47 -17.16 13.99 5.88
C THR A 47 -16.27 15.22 6.00
N GLY A 48 -15.24 15.17 6.86
CA GLY A 48 -14.29 16.26 7.03
C GLY A 48 -13.10 16.20 6.06
N ARG A 49 -12.22 17.18 6.18
CA ARG A 49 -10.87 17.14 5.59
C ARG A 49 -9.97 16.16 6.32
N ASP A 50 -8.87 15.80 5.69
CA ASP A 50 -7.71 15.15 6.32
C ASP A 50 -7.34 15.79 7.64
N PHE A 51 -7.29 14.97 8.68
CA PHE A 51 -6.77 15.33 10.00
C PHE A 51 -5.74 14.27 10.43
N PRO A 52 -4.52 14.25 9.82
CA PRO A 52 -3.57 13.15 10.00
C PRO A 52 -3.12 12.95 11.46
N ARG A 53 -3.14 14.01 12.27
CA ARG A 53 -2.86 13.95 13.72
C ARG A 53 -3.83 13.05 14.52
N LEU A 54 -4.97 12.69 13.93
CA LEU A 54 -6.00 11.84 14.54
C LEU A 54 -6.32 10.61 13.69
N GLY A 55 -5.52 10.31 12.65
CA GLY A 55 -5.77 9.18 11.75
C GLY A 55 -7.02 9.31 10.88
N LEU A 56 -7.60 10.51 10.75
CA LEU A 56 -8.77 10.76 9.92
C LEU A 56 -8.33 11.12 8.50
N LEU A 57 -8.52 10.21 7.55
CA LEU A 57 -8.41 10.50 6.12
C LEU A 57 -9.62 11.35 5.68
N GLY A 58 -9.40 12.36 4.86
CA GLY A 58 -10.47 13.20 4.35
C GLY A 58 -11.34 12.51 3.31
N SER A 59 -12.49 13.11 3.01
CA SER A 59 -13.38 12.69 1.92
C SER A 59 -13.61 13.84 0.92
N PRO A 60 -14.08 13.56 -0.30
CA PRO A 60 -14.51 14.60 -1.25
C PRO A 60 -15.53 15.59 -0.69
N LEU A 61 -16.25 15.21 0.38
CA LEU A 61 -17.25 16.04 1.07
C LEU A 61 -16.62 17.06 2.04
N GLY A 62 -15.30 17.07 2.20
CA GLY A 62 -14.57 17.98 3.07
C GLY A 62 -14.45 19.42 2.53
N ASN A 63 -14.60 20.43 3.39
CA ASN A 63 -14.32 21.82 3.03
C ASN A 63 -12.80 22.07 2.95
N TYR A 64 -12.20 21.82 1.79
CA TYR A 64 -10.75 21.99 1.58
C TYR A 64 -10.29 23.45 1.53
N GLU A 65 -11.12 24.33 0.95
CA GLU A 65 -10.79 25.72 0.65
C GLU A 65 -10.74 26.61 1.92
N TYR A 66 -11.68 26.45 2.85
CA TYR A 66 -11.81 27.37 4.00
C TYR A 66 -11.32 26.75 5.33
N ARG A 67 -10.21 27.27 5.88
CA ARG A 67 -9.75 26.93 7.24
C ARG A 67 -10.29 27.92 8.27
N VAL A 68 -11.24 27.48 9.09
CA VAL A 68 -11.60 28.13 10.36
C VAL A 68 -10.36 28.21 11.26
N LYS A 69 -10.08 29.38 11.84
CA LYS A 69 -8.84 29.64 12.61
C LYS A 69 -9.11 29.75 14.11
N ASN A 70 -10.22 30.38 14.50
CA ASN A 70 -10.55 30.72 15.89
C ASN A 70 -11.80 29.99 16.42
N HIS A 71 -12.42 29.12 15.60
CA HIS A 71 -13.61 28.31 15.97
C HIS A 71 -14.82 29.12 16.46
N SER A 72 -14.97 30.38 16.03
CA SER A 72 -16.14 31.19 16.36
C SER A 72 -17.36 30.83 15.50
N PRO A 73 -18.61 31.05 15.99
CA PRO A 73 -19.82 30.89 15.19
C PRO A 73 -19.78 31.69 13.89
N ALA A 74 -19.24 32.91 13.91
CA ALA A 74 -19.11 33.77 12.73
C ALA A 74 -18.13 33.20 11.67
N GLU A 75 -17.00 32.62 12.10
CA GLU A 75 -16.09 31.95 11.17
C GLU A 75 -16.67 30.64 10.61
N HIS A 76 -17.37 29.87 11.45
CA HIS A 76 -18.08 28.68 11.00
C HIS A 76 -19.19 29.02 10.00
N ASN A 77 -19.98 30.08 10.25
CA ASN A 77 -20.98 30.59 9.31
C ASN A 77 -20.33 30.97 7.97
N ARG A 78 -19.23 31.73 7.97
CA ARG A 78 -18.49 32.05 6.73
C ARG A 78 -17.97 30.80 6.02
N ALA A 79 -17.44 29.83 6.75
CA ALA A 79 -16.92 28.58 6.19
C ALA A 79 -18.02 27.75 5.50
N VAL A 80 -19.20 27.64 6.12
CA VAL A 80 -20.36 26.92 5.56
C VAL A 80 -20.98 27.69 4.40
N ALA A 81 -21.09 29.02 4.49
CA ALA A 81 -21.59 29.88 3.43
C ALA A 81 -20.69 29.86 2.18
N ALA A 82 -19.37 29.76 2.34
CA ALA A 82 -18.43 29.57 1.23
C ALA A 82 -18.46 28.15 0.64
N PHE A 83 -18.64 27.13 1.48
CA PHE A 83 -18.72 25.73 1.05
C PHE A 83 -19.96 25.45 0.18
N ARG A 84 -21.13 25.97 0.56
CA ARG A 84 -22.41 25.72 -0.12
C ARG A 84 -22.37 25.93 -1.64
N PRO A 85 -22.00 27.11 -2.18
CA PRO A 85 -21.98 27.34 -3.62
C PRO A 85 -20.87 26.55 -4.35
N TRP A 86 -19.80 26.14 -3.67
CA TRP A 86 -18.83 25.19 -4.23
C TRP A 86 -19.44 23.80 -4.38
N PHE A 87 -20.04 23.29 -3.32
CA PHE A 87 -20.66 21.97 -3.26
C PHE A 87 -21.81 21.83 -4.28
N GLU A 88 -22.66 22.86 -4.40
CA GLU A 88 -23.76 22.90 -5.38
C GLU A 88 -23.26 22.89 -6.84
N ARG A 89 -22.11 23.52 -7.14
CA ARG A 89 -21.46 23.42 -8.46
C ARG A 89 -20.89 22.03 -8.73
N GLU A 90 -20.34 21.36 -7.73
CA GLU A 90 -19.85 19.99 -7.90
C GLU A 90 -21.00 18.99 -8.12
N MET A 91 -22.10 19.14 -7.37
CA MET A 91 -23.32 18.36 -7.59
C MET A 91 -23.92 18.58 -8.98
N SER A 92 -23.92 19.82 -9.50
CA SER A 92 -24.46 20.09 -10.85
C SER A 92 -23.57 19.55 -11.98
N LYS A 93 -22.24 19.53 -11.82
CA LYS A 93 -21.33 18.84 -12.75
C LYS A 93 -21.65 17.35 -12.84
N GLY A 94 -21.85 16.69 -11.70
CA GLY A 94 -22.18 15.26 -11.65
C GLY A 94 -23.47 14.91 -12.37
N ARG A 95 -24.55 15.68 -12.14
CA ARG A 95 -25.83 15.56 -12.88
C ARG A 95 -25.70 15.74 -14.39
N GLN A 96 -24.68 16.47 -14.86
CA GLN A 96 -24.36 16.63 -16.30
C GLN A 96 -23.49 15.50 -16.86
N GLY A 97 -23.31 14.38 -16.15
CA GLY A 97 -22.49 13.24 -16.58
C GLY A 97 -20.98 13.50 -16.53
N LYS A 98 -20.53 14.54 -15.81
CA LYS A 98 -19.09 14.86 -15.65
C LYS A 98 -18.53 14.20 -14.39
N ALA A 99 -17.25 13.88 -14.42
CA ALA A 99 -16.54 13.30 -13.27
C ALA A 99 -16.37 14.32 -12.13
N SER A 100 -17.30 14.34 -11.20
CA SER A 100 -17.15 15.00 -9.89
C SER A 100 -17.16 13.96 -8.78
N GLU A 101 -16.05 13.86 -8.04
CA GLU A 101 -15.89 12.93 -6.92
C GLU A 101 -16.90 13.20 -5.78
N VAL A 102 -17.28 14.48 -5.60
CA VAL A 102 -18.31 14.91 -4.64
C VAL A 102 -19.65 14.28 -4.98
N TYR A 103 -20.07 14.34 -6.25
CA TYR A 103 -21.32 13.75 -6.69
C TYR A 103 -21.29 12.22 -6.58
N GLN A 104 -20.20 11.59 -6.98
CA GLN A 104 -20.04 10.13 -6.87
C GLN A 104 -20.14 9.65 -5.42
N GLU A 105 -19.54 10.39 -4.47
CA GLU A 105 -19.62 10.06 -3.05
C GLU A 105 -21.03 10.31 -2.47
N VAL A 106 -21.71 11.38 -2.87
CA VAL A 106 -23.13 11.61 -2.49
C VAL A 106 -24.05 10.51 -3.04
N ASP A 107 -23.87 10.12 -4.31
CA ASP A 107 -24.64 9.07 -4.98
C ASP A 107 -24.42 7.69 -4.33
N ARG A 108 -23.17 7.36 -3.98
CA ARG A 108 -22.80 6.14 -3.21
C ARG A 108 -23.47 6.07 -1.84
N ILE A 109 -23.59 7.20 -1.13
CA ILE A 109 -24.26 7.24 0.18
C ILE A 109 -25.77 7.20 0.01
N ALA A 110 -26.33 7.82 -1.02
CA ALA A 110 -27.75 7.76 -1.34
C ALA A 110 -28.22 6.31 -1.60
N ASP A 111 -27.42 5.49 -2.28
CA ASP A 111 -27.72 4.06 -2.49
C ASP A 111 -27.85 3.27 -1.17
N LYS A 112 -27.10 3.65 -0.14
CA LYS A 112 -27.14 2.99 1.18
C LYS A 112 -28.44 3.32 1.92
N LEU A 113 -28.91 4.55 1.83
CA LEU A 113 -30.22 4.94 2.35
C LEU A 113 -31.35 4.18 1.62
N LEU A 114 -31.27 4.01 0.30
CA LEU A 114 -32.23 3.20 -0.47
C LEU A 114 -32.22 1.72 -0.07
N GLN A 115 -31.06 1.18 0.33
CA GLN A 115 -30.91 -0.17 0.87
C GLN A 115 -31.39 -0.30 2.33
N GLY A 116 -31.91 0.77 2.95
CA GLY A 116 -32.35 0.78 4.35
C GLY A 116 -31.19 0.82 5.36
N GLN A 117 -29.94 1.04 4.90
CA GLN A 117 -28.77 1.05 5.74
C GLN A 117 -28.70 2.35 6.56
N LYS A 118 -28.52 2.24 7.87
CA LYS A 118 -28.29 3.40 8.73
C LYS A 118 -26.91 4.00 8.47
N VAL A 119 -26.84 5.32 8.31
CA VAL A 119 -25.60 6.06 8.06
C VAL A 119 -25.38 7.13 9.14
N ILE A 120 -24.15 7.18 9.66
CA ILE A 120 -23.69 8.21 10.60
C ILE A 120 -22.60 9.03 9.91
N LEU A 121 -22.91 10.26 9.52
CA LEU A 121 -21.93 11.21 9.02
C LEU A 121 -21.20 11.88 10.20
N THR A 122 -19.87 11.87 10.17
CA THR A 122 -19.02 12.36 11.27
C THR A 122 -18.11 13.49 10.80
N CYS A 123 -18.02 14.55 11.61
CA CYS A 123 -17.24 15.73 11.25
C CYS A 123 -16.54 16.36 12.47
N PHE A 124 -15.32 16.84 12.26
CA PHE A 124 -14.47 17.52 13.27
C PHE A 124 -14.87 18.98 13.55
N CYS A 125 -16.11 19.38 13.22
CA CYS A 125 -16.65 20.65 13.70
C CYS A 125 -16.99 20.55 15.19
N ALA A 126 -16.80 21.64 15.95
CA ALA A 126 -17.25 21.68 17.33
C ALA A 126 -18.79 21.59 17.40
N GLN A 127 -19.28 20.89 18.43
CA GLN A 127 -20.72 20.68 18.64
C GLN A 127 -21.46 22.01 18.84
N GLY A 128 -22.63 22.14 18.23
CA GLY A 128 -23.47 23.35 18.32
C GLY A 128 -23.06 24.48 17.37
N LEU A 129 -21.92 24.38 16.66
CA LEU A 129 -21.54 25.32 15.61
C LEU A 129 -22.15 24.95 14.24
N PRO A 130 -22.22 25.91 13.30
CA PRO A 130 -22.48 25.63 11.89
C PRO A 130 -21.49 24.61 11.32
N CYS A 131 -21.98 23.70 10.50
CA CYS A 131 -21.23 22.54 10.01
C CYS A 131 -21.70 22.15 8.61
N HIS A 132 -20.76 22.05 7.66
CA HIS A 132 -21.07 21.69 6.28
C HIS A 132 -21.72 20.31 6.17
N THR A 133 -21.41 19.39 7.09
CA THR A 133 -21.96 18.03 7.09
C THR A 133 -23.46 18.01 7.41
N ARG A 134 -23.87 18.67 8.49
CA ARG A 134 -25.29 18.77 8.90
C ARG A 134 -26.07 19.74 8.02
N ASP A 135 -25.51 20.93 7.81
CA ASP A 135 -26.25 22.07 7.26
C ASP A 135 -26.22 22.12 5.71
N VAL A 136 -25.48 21.22 5.05
CA VAL A 136 -25.37 21.12 3.57
C VAL A 136 -25.44 19.68 3.08
N VAL A 137 -24.47 18.83 3.48
CA VAL A 137 -24.25 17.50 2.90
C VAL A 137 -25.38 16.51 3.20
N GLN A 138 -25.89 16.47 4.44
CA GLN A 138 -26.96 15.56 4.84
C GLN A 138 -28.22 15.75 3.97
N GLY A 139 -28.64 17.00 3.75
CA GLY A 139 -29.80 17.31 2.91
C GLY A 139 -29.62 16.85 1.46
N ALA A 140 -28.45 17.09 0.88
CA ALA A 140 -28.14 16.70 -0.49
C ALA A 140 -28.13 15.18 -0.71
N ILE A 141 -27.69 14.40 0.28
CA ILE A 141 -27.75 12.93 0.25
C ILE A 141 -29.20 12.44 0.28
N ILE A 142 -30.04 13.01 1.16
CA ILE A 142 -31.47 12.68 1.23
C ILE A 142 -32.16 13.04 -0.09
N ASP A 143 -31.92 14.23 -0.63
CA ASP A 143 -32.54 14.69 -1.87
C ASP A 143 -32.08 13.84 -3.08
N ARG A 144 -30.83 13.37 -3.11
CA ARG A 144 -30.34 12.41 -4.12
C ARG A 144 -30.95 11.02 -3.96
N ALA A 145 -31.13 10.52 -2.74
CA ALA A 145 -31.82 9.25 -2.52
C ALA A 145 -33.28 9.30 -3.03
N LEU A 146 -33.99 10.39 -2.75
CA LEU A 146 -35.34 10.61 -3.27
C LEU A 146 -35.37 10.79 -4.80
N GLU A 147 -34.34 11.37 -5.40
CA GLU A 147 -34.16 11.46 -6.86
C GLU A 147 -34.02 10.05 -7.48
N LYS A 148 -33.11 9.23 -6.95
CA LYS A 148 -32.91 7.82 -7.35
C LYS A 148 -34.15 6.94 -7.13
N GLN A 149 -34.91 7.17 -6.05
CA GLN A 149 -36.16 6.44 -5.81
C GLN A 149 -37.20 6.69 -6.91
N ARG A 150 -37.30 7.95 -7.39
CA ARG A 150 -38.18 8.30 -8.52
C ARG A 150 -37.65 7.77 -9.85
N GLU A 151 -36.33 7.80 -10.08
CA GLU A 151 -35.69 7.19 -11.25
C GLU A 151 -36.04 5.68 -11.34
N GLN A 152 -35.95 4.96 -10.23
CA GLN A 152 -36.29 3.53 -10.14
C GLN A 152 -37.79 3.27 -10.35
N GLN A 153 -38.67 4.08 -9.78
CA GLN A 153 -40.13 3.98 -10.00
C GLN A 153 -40.47 4.19 -11.48
N PHE A 154 -39.96 5.25 -12.10
CA PHE A 154 -40.21 5.56 -13.51
C PHE A 154 -39.70 4.47 -14.46
N GLU A 155 -38.51 3.90 -14.21
CA GLU A 155 -38.00 2.79 -15.02
C GLU A 155 -38.80 1.50 -14.79
N SER A 156 -39.33 1.26 -13.58
CA SER A 156 -40.23 0.14 -13.30
C SER A 156 -41.60 0.27 -14.00
N GLU A 157 -42.13 1.49 -14.12
CA GLU A 157 -43.35 1.78 -14.89
C GLU A 157 -43.12 1.61 -16.40
N ARG A 158 -41.98 2.10 -16.90
CA ARG A 158 -41.56 1.96 -18.31
C ARG A 158 -41.33 0.50 -18.73
N THR A 159 -40.74 -0.30 -17.86
CA THR A 159 -40.52 -1.75 -18.09
C THR A 159 -41.75 -2.60 -17.77
N GLY A 160 -42.66 -2.12 -16.92
CA GLY A 160 -43.98 -2.72 -16.71
C GLY A 160 -44.91 -2.56 -17.92
N ALA A 161 -44.91 -1.40 -18.56
CA ALA A 161 -45.72 -1.11 -19.75
C ALA A 161 -45.41 -2.00 -20.96
N THR A 162 -44.23 -2.63 -21.02
CA THR A 162 -43.82 -3.51 -22.13
C THR A 162 -44.12 -5.00 -21.92
N LYS A 163 -44.82 -5.38 -20.84
CA LYS A 163 -45.25 -6.78 -20.57
C LYS A 163 -46.78 -6.97 -20.68
N SER A 164 -47.40 -6.51 -21.76
CA SER A 164 -48.83 -6.77 -22.04
C SER A 164 -49.20 -7.07 -23.51
N SER A 165 -48.36 -7.78 -24.26
CA SER A 165 -48.80 -8.41 -25.53
C SER A 165 -48.07 -9.70 -25.90
N SER A 166 -48.56 -10.84 -25.39
CA SER A 166 -48.90 -12.02 -26.22
C SER A 166 -49.40 -13.18 -25.36
N LYS A 167 -50.67 -13.54 -25.54
CA LYS A 167 -51.19 -14.88 -25.26
C LYS A 167 -51.61 -15.47 -26.59
N ASN A 168 -51.03 -16.62 -26.99
CA ASN A 168 -51.73 -17.84 -27.41
C ASN A 168 -50.86 -18.80 -28.25
N SER A 169 -51.30 -20.06 -28.31
CA SER A 169 -50.68 -21.28 -28.89
C SER A 169 -49.50 -21.82 -28.06
N ALA A 170 -49.58 -22.92 -27.28
CA ALA A 170 -50.36 -24.17 -27.22
C ALA A 170 -49.65 -25.40 -27.84
N ALA A 171 -49.39 -26.40 -26.97
CA ALA A 171 -48.98 -27.79 -27.22
C ALA A 171 -47.64 -28.00 -27.99
N LEU A 172 -46.70 -28.81 -27.49
CA LEU A 172 -46.83 -30.25 -27.29
C LEU A 172 -46.00 -30.79 -26.09
N VAL A 173 -46.27 -32.04 -25.71
CA VAL A 173 -45.49 -32.87 -24.77
C VAL A 173 -44.34 -33.60 -25.49
N ASP A 174 -43.20 -33.81 -24.83
CA ASP A 174 -42.69 -35.14 -24.40
C ASP A 174 -41.18 -35.18 -24.06
N ALA A 175 -40.78 -36.31 -23.44
CA ALA A 175 -39.42 -36.82 -23.23
C ALA A 175 -38.52 -36.09 -22.19
N VAL A 176 -38.55 -36.62 -20.96
CA VAL A 176 -37.43 -36.51 -20.01
C VAL A 176 -36.40 -37.60 -20.32
N SER A 177 -35.14 -37.21 -20.54
CA SER A 177 -33.99 -38.13 -20.59
C SER A 177 -32.92 -37.67 -19.59
N GLU A 178 -32.36 -38.61 -18.83
CA GLU A 178 -31.41 -38.35 -17.74
C GLU A 178 -30.08 -37.73 -18.24
N PRO A 179 -29.40 -36.93 -17.40
CA PRO A 179 -28.08 -36.38 -17.75
C PRO A 179 -26.98 -37.43 -17.52
N THR A 180 -26.45 -37.99 -18.61
CA THR A 180 -25.28 -38.89 -18.59
C THR A 180 -24.03 -38.16 -18.07
N GLN A 181 -23.28 -38.79 -17.16
CA GLN A 181 -21.99 -38.26 -16.71
C GLN A 181 -20.92 -38.35 -17.82
N PRO A 182 -20.02 -37.35 -17.94
CA PRO A 182 -18.96 -37.37 -18.95
C PRO A 182 -17.93 -38.46 -18.63
N THR A 183 -17.35 -39.05 -19.68
CA THR A 183 -16.42 -40.17 -19.53
C THR A 183 -14.99 -39.71 -19.26
N ILE A 184 -14.16 -40.62 -18.75
CA ILE A 184 -12.77 -40.34 -18.33
C ILE A 184 -11.92 -39.79 -19.49
N GLU A 185 -12.19 -40.16 -20.74
CA GLU A 185 -11.45 -39.68 -21.92
C GLU A 185 -11.74 -38.20 -22.25
N GLU A 186 -12.98 -37.74 -22.06
CA GLU A 186 -13.33 -36.31 -22.18
C GLU A 186 -12.67 -35.48 -21.07
N GLY A 187 -12.52 -36.06 -19.87
CA GLY A 187 -11.75 -35.46 -18.76
C GLY A 187 -10.27 -35.26 -19.09
N ILE A 188 -9.66 -36.19 -19.83
CA ILE A 188 -8.24 -36.10 -20.25
C ILE A 188 -8.05 -35.03 -21.35
N ALA A 189 -9.02 -34.86 -22.25
CA ALA A 189 -9.06 -33.78 -23.24
C ALA A 189 -9.36 -32.38 -22.65
N ALA A 190 -9.85 -32.32 -21.41
CA ALA A 190 -9.98 -31.10 -20.62
C ALA A 190 -8.70 -30.79 -19.83
N LEU A 191 -8.07 -31.79 -19.21
CA LEU A 191 -6.81 -31.64 -18.47
C LEU A 191 -5.63 -31.20 -19.35
N THR A 192 -5.62 -31.57 -20.64
CA THR A 192 -4.62 -31.09 -21.62
C THR A 192 -4.88 -29.68 -22.17
N ARG A 193 -5.98 -29.01 -21.75
CA ARG A 193 -6.28 -27.60 -22.08
C ARG A 193 -6.07 -26.61 -20.93
N SER A 194 -5.40 -27.04 -19.84
CA SER A 194 -4.96 -26.15 -18.76
C SER A 194 -3.72 -25.30 -19.13
N SER A 195 -3.82 -24.52 -20.21
CA SER A 195 -3.04 -23.29 -20.37
C SER A 195 -4.00 -22.12 -20.50
N ILE A 196 -4.07 -21.29 -19.45
CA ILE A 196 -4.96 -20.13 -19.44
C ILE A 196 -4.47 -19.16 -20.51
N GLY A 197 -5.14 -19.17 -21.67
CA GLY A 197 -4.96 -18.20 -22.73
C GLY A 197 -5.38 -16.82 -22.24
N LYS A 198 -4.46 -16.11 -21.56
CA LYS A 198 -4.67 -14.71 -21.16
C LYS A 198 -5.09 -13.92 -22.39
N CYS A 199 -6.32 -13.40 -22.38
CA CYS A 199 -6.82 -12.57 -23.47
C CYS A 199 -5.86 -11.39 -23.67
N LEU A 200 -5.33 -11.26 -24.88
CA LEU A 200 -4.34 -10.24 -25.21
C LEU A 200 -5.05 -8.88 -25.26
N ALA A 201 -4.62 -7.93 -24.43
CA ALA A 201 -5.19 -6.59 -24.46
C ALA A 201 -4.77 -5.83 -25.73
N LEU A 202 -5.52 -4.77 -26.07
CA LEU A 202 -5.18 -3.93 -27.21
C LEU A 202 -3.76 -3.33 -27.07
N PRO A 203 -3.02 -3.19 -28.19
CA PRO A 203 -1.71 -2.56 -28.20
C PRO A 203 -1.84 -1.05 -27.89
N ILE A 204 -0.81 -0.49 -27.26
CA ILE A 204 -0.74 0.95 -26.94
C ILE A 204 0.59 1.54 -27.39
N ASN A 205 0.65 2.87 -27.50
CA ASN A 205 1.92 3.61 -27.51
C ASN A 205 2.39 3.85 -26.07
N ILE A 206 3.58 3.37 -25.71
CA ILE A 206 4.22 3.51 -24.40
C ILE A 206 5.09 4.77 -24.42
N TYR A 207 4.55 5.91 -23.97
CA TYR A 207 5.25 7.20 -24.01
C TYR A 207 4.63 8.20 -23.02
N THR A 208 5.27 9.36 -22.86
CA THR A 208 4.89 10.37 -21.85
C THR A 208 3.47 10.92 -21.97
N ARG A 209 2.89 10.95 -23.18
CA ARG A 209 1.51 11.38 -23.42
C ARG A 209 0.54 10.23 -23.66
N SER A 210 0.87 9.01 -23.23
CA SER A 210 -0.06 7.88 -23.38
C SER A 210 -1.33 8.15 -22.58
N PRO A 211 -2.54 8.08 -23.18
CA PRO A 211 -3.79 8.20 -22.42
C PRO A 211 -4.02 6.98 -21.52
N ASP A 212 -3.33 5.86 -21.82
CA ASP A 212 -3.30 4.69 -20.97
C ASP A 212 -2.32 4.88 -19.80
N TRP A 213 -2.80 4.66 -18.58
CA TRP A 213 -2.01 4.88 -17.37
C TRP A 213 -0.75 4.01 -17.31
N LEU A 214 -0.80 2.77 -17.81
CA LEU A 214 0.33 1.86 -17.78
C LEU A 214 1.35 2.26 -18.86
N GLY A 215 0.90 2.62 -20.07
CA GLY A 215 1.76 3.19 -21.11
C GLY A 215 2.52 4.44 -20.66
N ALA A 216 1.84 5.32 -19.93
CA ALA A 216 2.45 6.52 -19.36
C ALA A 216 3.39 6.21 -18.17
N SER A 217 3.09 5.16 -17.39
CA SER A 217 3.92 4.71 -16.26
C SER A 217 5.16 3.92 -16.69
N LEU A 218 5.10 3.19 -17.81
CA LEU A 218 6.20 2.36 -18.33
C LEU A 218 7.24 3.17 -19.12
N THR A 219 6.92 4.38 -19.58
CA THR A 219 7.91 5.28 -20.19
C THR A 219 9.07 5.58 -19.24
N ASN A 220 10.22 5.99 -19.77
CA ASN A 220 11.36 6.39 -18.94
C ASN A 220 11.14 7.72 -18.20
N PRO A 221 10.87 8.85 -18.89
CA PRO A 221 10.70 10.15 -18.24
C PRO A 221 9.30 10.31 -17.64
N THR A 222 8.98 9.54 -16.60
CA THR A 222 7.68 9.63 -15.90
C THR A 222 7.43 11.02 -15.30
N THR A 223 8.48 11.78 -14.95
CA THR A 223 8.30 13.17 -14.49
C THR A 223 7.75 14.08 -15.60
N ILE A 224 8.07 13.79 -16.87
CA ILE A 224 7.47 14.49 -18.03
C ILE A 224 6.05 13.99 -18.28
N ALA A 225 5.75 12.71 -18.01
CA ALA A 225 4.38 12.21 -18.06
C ALA A 225 3.48 12.91 -17.02
N GLU A 226 3.97 13.13 -15.78
CA GLU A 226 3.25 13.90 -14.75
C GLU A 226 2.90 15.32 -15.23
N TYR A 227 3.86 16.00 -15.88
CA TYR A 227 3.62 17.33 -16.48
C TYR A 227 2.51 17.32 -17.53
N TRP A 228 2.41 16.27 -18.35
CA TRP A 228 1.33 16.13 -19.32
C TRP A 228 0.00 15.68 -18.68
N ALA A 229 0.02 14.90 -17.59
CA ALA A 229 -1.18 14.54 -16.83
C ALA A 229 -1.84 15.78 -16.21
N ALA A 230 -1.05 16.72 -15.68
CA ALA A 230 -1.55 18.03 -15.22
C ALA A 230 -2.22 18.87 -16.31
N LYS A 231 -2.09 18.50 -17.59
CA LYS A 231 -2.75 19.11 -18.75
C LYS A 231 -3.83 18.21 -19.38
N GLY A 232 -4.18 17.08 -18.76
CA GLY A 232 -5.11 16.09 -19.31
C GLY A 232 -4.57 15.31 -20.53
N GLN A 233 -3.26 15.34 -20.76
CA GLN A 233 -2.58 14.76 -21.94
C GLN A 233 -1.75 13.52 -21.60
N SER A 234 -1.90 12.93 -20.42
CA SER A 234 -1.27 11.68 -20.02
C SER A 234 -2.11 10.98 -18.96
N GLY A 235 -2.16 9.65 -19.03
CA GLY A 235 -2.92 8.81 -18.09
C GLY A 235 -2.16 8.43 -16.82
N ILE A 236 -0.90 8.85 -16.63
CA ILE A 236 -0.09 8.48 -15.47
C ILE A 236 -0.79 8.90 -14.16
N ARG A 237 -0.75 8.00 -13.16
CA ARG A 237 -1.47 8.17 -11.87
C ARG A 237 -0.55 8.37 -10.68
N ASP A 238 0.70 7.92 -10.79
CA ASP A 238 1.68 7.87 -9.71
C ASP A 238 3.07 8.29 -10.19
N ARG A 239 3.94 8.59 -9.24
CA ARG A 239 5.37 8.81 -9.47
C ARG A 239 6.13 7.50 -9.58
N PHE A 240 7.25 7.48 -10.30
CA PHE A 240 8.12 6.29 -10.39
C PHE A 240 9.62 6.65 -10.27
N PRO A 241 10.05 7.26 -9.14
CA PRO A 241 11.47 7.44 -8.83
C PRO A 241 12.18 6.09 -8.78
N VAL A 242 13.44 6.03 -9.21
CA VAL A 242 14.18 4.77 -9.32
C VAL A 242 15.42 4.84 -8.45
N PHE A 243 15.56 3.92 -7.49
CA PHE A 243 16.85 3.65 -6.86
C PHE A 243 17.72 2.83 -7.82
N PHE A 244 18.88 3.36 -8.23
CA PHE A 244 19.82 2.67 -9.09
C PHE A 244 21.26 3.08 -8.79
N LYS A 245 22.17 2.11 -8.68
CA LYS A 245 23.61 2.29 -8.38
C LYS A 245 23.90 3.21 -7.18
N GLY A 246 23.14 3.08 -6.08
CA GLY A 246 23.41 3.81 -4.84
C GLY A 246 22.73 5.18 -4.71
N GLN A 247 21.90 5.58 -5.66
CA GLN A 247 21.22 6.88 -5.65
C GLN A 247 19.74 6.75 -6.07
N PHE A 248 18.89 7.62 -5.52
CA PHE A 248 17.52 7.83 -6.03
C PHE A 248 17.54 8.84 -7.19
N TRP A 249 16.94 8.45 -8.30
CA TRP A 249 16.70 9.25 -9.50
C TRP A 249 15.22 9.59 -9.58
N LYS A 250 14.86 10.77 -10.11
CA LYS A 250 13.45 11.20 -10.20
C LYS A 250 12.60 10.28 -11.08
N ASP A 251 13.23 9.68 -12.09
CA ASP A 251 12.69 8.64 -12.95
C ASP A 251 13.82 7.84 -13.64
N ALA A 252 13.42 6.87 -14.48
CA ALA A 252 14.36 6.04 -15.22
C ALA A 252 15.15 6.80 -16.30
N GLU A 253 14.60 7.90 -16.83
CA GLU A 253 15.31 8.72 -17.81
C GLU A 253 16.49 9.44 -17.19
N GLU A 254 16.33 10.03 -16.00
CA GLU A 254 17.42 10.70 -15.31
C GLU A 254 18.58 9.75 -14.99
N ALA A 255 18.27 8.53 -14.50
CA ALA A 255 19.26 7.49 -14.28
C ALA A 255 20.00 7.11 -15.58
N TYR A 256 19.26 6.97 -16.68
CA TYR A 256 19.84 6.62 -17.98
C TYR A 256 20.71 7.75 -18.54
N GLN A 257 20.25 8.99 -18.47
CA GLN A 257 20.98 10.17 -18.94
C GLN A 257 22.27 10.41 -18.16
N HIS A 258 22.31 10.10 -16.86
CA HIS A 258 23.54 10.16 -16.07
C HIS A 258 24.56 9.07 -16.46
N PHE A 259 24.13 7.81 -16.59
CA PHE A 259 25.07 6.69 -16.83
C PHE A 259 25.38 6.40 -18.31
N LYS A 260 24.66 6.98 -19.28
CA LYS A 260 24.89 6.73 -20.72
C LYS A 260 26.24 7.28 -21.23
N GLU A 261 26.82 8.27 -20.54
CA GLU A 261 28.00 9.01 -21.01
C GLU A 261 29.26 8.16 -20.85
N ASP A 262 29.35 7.43 -19.74
CA ASP A 262 30.41 6.43 -19.47
C ASP A 262 30.20 5.09 -20.21
N VAL A 263 29.14 4.95 -21.01
CA VAL A 263 28.72 3.66 -21.59
C VAL A 263 28.67 3.72 -23.13
N PRO A 264 29.48 2.89 -23.84
CA PRO A 264 29.49 2.81 -25.30
C PRO A 264 28.11 2.62 -25.92
N ALA A 265 27.91 3.18 -27.12
CA ALA A 265 26.69 2.95 -27.89
C ALA A 265 26.61 1.50 -28.37
N GLY A 266 25.39 0.95 -28.45
CA GLY A 266 25.14 -0.43 -28.90
C GLY A 266 24.66 -1.36 -27.78
N PRO A 267 25.21 -2.59 -27.67
CA PRO A 267 24.77 -3.60 -26.70
C PRO A 267 24.87 -3.12 -25.24
N GLU A 268 25.93 -2.41 -24.87
CA GLU A 268 26.21 -1.94 -23.51
C GLU A 268 25.17 -0.91 -23.06
N ARG A 269 24.81 0.02 -23.96
CA ARG A 269 23.74 1.01 -23.74
C ARG A 269 22.36 0.36 -23.63
N SER A 270 22.12 -0.70 -24.39
CA SER A 270 20.89 -1.51 -24.30
C SER A 270 20.83 -2.30 -22.98
N LYS A 271 21.98 -2.80 -22.50
CA LYS A 271 22.11 -3.45 -21.19
C LYS A 271 21.85 -2.45 -20.06
N LEU A 272 22.45 -1.26 -20.09
CA LEU A 272 22.19 -0.18 -19.12
C LEU A 272 20.69 0.15 -19.05
N MET A 273 20.04 0.34 -20.21
CA MET A 273 18.60 0.57 -20.30
C MET A 273 17.79 -0.56 -19.67
N THR A 274 18.13 -1.81 -20.00
CA THR A 274 17.48 -3.01 -19.45
C THR A 274 17.65 -3.11 -17.92
N ASP A 275 18.84 -2.80 -17.40
CA ASP A 275 19.13 -2.88 -15.96
C ASP A 275 18.39 -1.78 -15.16
N ILE A 276 18.22 -0.57 -15.73
CA ILE A 276 17.42 0.50 -15.13
C ILE A 276 15.92 0.16 -15.16
N LEU A 277 15.41 -0.32 -16.30
CA LEU A 277 14.01 -0.76 -16.43
C LEU A 277 13.71 -1.94 -15.50
N LYS A 278 14.65 -2.87 -15.35
CA LYS A 278 14.58 -3.95 -14.37
C LYS A 278 14.47 -3.38 -12.95
N ALA A 279 15.37 -2.48 -12.55
CA ALA A 279 15.33 -1.88 -11.22
C ALA A 279 13.99 -1.16 -10.94
N LYS A 280 13.43 -0.47 -11.93
CA LYS A 280 12.08 0.13 -11.86
C LYS A 280 11.00 -0.93 -11.65
N LEU A 281 10.97 -2.00 -12.44
CA LEU A 281 9.97 -3.07 -12.30
C LEU A 281 10.11 -3.88 -10.99
N GLU A 282 11.33 -4.04 -10.46
CA GLU A 282 11.57 -4.66 -9.14
C GLU A 282 11.03 -3.79 -7.98
N GLN A 283 11.16 -2.47 -8.08
CA GLN A 283 10.64 -1.50 -7.08
C GLN A 283 9.11 -1.31 -7.17
N TYR A 284 8.53 -1.52 -8.36
CA TYR A 284 7.12 -1.31 -8.66
C TYR A 284 6.44 -2.57 -9.24
N PRO A 285 6.30 -3.65 -8.43
CA PRO A 285 5.75 -4.93 -8.88
C PRO A 285 4.28 -4.85 -9.35
N GLU A 286 3.55 -3.78 -9.02
CA GLU A 286 2.23 -3.49 -9.58
C GLU A 286 2.27 -3.22 -11.09
N LEU A 287 3.38 -2.69 -11.63
CA LEU A 287 3.58 -2.53 -13.08
C LEU A 287 3.70 -3.90 -13.76
N VAL A 288 4.46 -4.82 -13.16
CA VAL A 288 4.59 -6.20 -13.65
C VAL A 288 3.23 -6.89 -13.64
N LYS A 289 2.48 -6.81 -12.53
CA LYS A 289 1.11 -7.34 -12.43
C LYS A 289 0.14 -6.72 -13.45
N ALA A 290 0.33 -5.45 -13.82
CA ALA A 290 -0.50 -4.79 -14.83
C ALA A 290 -0.14 -5.25 -16.26
N ILE A 291 1.15 -5.47 -16.56
CA ILE A 291 1.60 -6.13 -17.80
C ILE A 291 1.06 -7.57 -17.85
N ASP A 292 1.14 -8.33 -16.75
CA ASP A 292 0.66 -9.70 -16.65
C ASP A 292 -0.84 -9.82 -16.96
N LYS A 293 -1.65 -8.86 -16.51
CA LYS A 293 -3.10 -8.80 -16.78
C LYS A 293 -3.44 -8.51 -18.24
N ARG A 294 -2.50 -7.96 -19.02
CA ARG A 294 -2.70 -7.59 -20.43
C ARG A 294 -2.23 -8.63 -21.44
N GLY A 295 -1.61 -9.71 -20.97
CA GLY A 295 -1.01 -10.75 -21.81
C GLY A 295 0.51 -10.87 -21.66
N GLY A 296 1.11 -10.19 -20.68
CA GLY A 296 2.52 -10.37 -20.33
C GLY A 296 3.46 -9.84 -21.43
N ARG A 297 4.54 -10.60 -21.69
CA ARG A 297 5.48 -10.26 -22.76
C ARG A 297 4.83 -10.16 -24.14
N ARG A 298 3.92 -11.09 -24.49
CA ARG A 298 3.21 -11.06 -25.78
C ARG A 298 2.48 -9.74 -26.01
N TRP A 299 1.97 -9.11 -24.95
CA TRP A 299 1.35 -7.79 -25.05
C TRP A 299 2.38 -6.69 -25.34
N LEU A 300 3.51 -6.66 -24.63
CA LEU A 300 4.60 -5.71 -24.91
C LEU A 300 5.10 -5.81 -26.36
N GLU A 301 5.12 -7.01 -26.93
CA GLU A 301 5.50 -7.25 -28.34
C GLU A 301 4.50 -6.69 -29.36
N THR A 302 3.24 -6.42 -28.97
CA THR A 302 2.25 -5.74 -29.83
C THR A 302 2.27 -4.22 -29.71
N CYS A 303 2.75 -3.68 -28.58
CA CYS A 303 2.83 -2.25 -28.30
C CYS A 303 3.84 -1.53 -29.20
N GLU A 304 3.80 -0.19 -29.18
CA GLU A 304 4.80 0.66 -29.83
C GLU A 304 5.37 1.71 -28.87
N HIS A 305 6.53 2.27 -29.24
CA HIS A 305 7.13 3.42 -28.61
C HIS A 305 7.40 4.41 -29.74
N LYS A 306 6.59 5.47 -29.82
CA LYS A 306 6.75 6.55 -30.80
C LYS A 306 6.59 7.89 -30.10
N VAL A 307 7.51 8.80 -30.39
CA VAL A 307 7.60 10.12 -29.80
C VAL A 307 7.87 11.14 -30.91
N ASN A 308 9.12 11.21 -31.41
CA ASN A 308 9.60 12.22 -32.36
C ASN A 308 10.55 11.64 -33.44
N GLY A 309 10.65 10.30 -33.59
CA GLY A 309 11.56 9.64 -34.54
C GLY A 309 12.97 9.29 -34.01
N GLY A 310 13.15 9.17 -32.69
CA GLY A 310 14.43 8.85 -32.07
C GLY A 310 14.82 7.36 -32.12
N PHE A 311 16.12 7.06 -31.87
CA PHE A 311 16.69 5.69 -31.89
C PHE A 311 15.90 4.63 -31.09
N TRP A 312 15.29 5.02 -29.97
CA TRP A 312 14.55 4.10 -29.09
C TRP A 312 13.20 3.66 -29.65
N GLU A 313 12.69 4.33 -30.70
CA GLU A 313 11.34 4.18 -31.22
C GLU A 313 11.14 2.95 -32.12
N GLY A 314 9.88 2.60 -32.36
CA GLY A 314 9.47 1.47 -33.19
C GLY A 314 8.25 0.73 -32.63
N LYS A 315 7.97 -0.46 -33.19
CA LYS A 315 6.86 -1.32 -32.78
C LYS A 315 7.36 -2.72 -32.38
N GLY A 316 6.83 -3.24 -31.27
CA GLY A 316 7.27 -4.51 -30.68
C GLY A 316 8.78 -4.56 -30.47
N LEU A 317 9.38 -5.74 -30.66
CA LEU A 317 10.83 -5.94 -30.51
C LEU A 317 11.70 -5.19 -31.54
N LYS A 318 11.11 -4.53 -32.54
CA LYS A 318 11.83 -3.62 -33.45
C LYS A 318 12.12 -2.26 -32.80
N SER A 319 11.40 -1.87 -31.74
CA SER A 319 11.82 -0.78 -30.85
C SER A 319 12.91 -1.29 -29.90
N PRO A 320 14.11 -0.66 -29.87
CA PRO A 320 15.13 -1.01 -28.88
C PRO A 320 14.64 -0.83 -27.44
N PHE A 321 13.75 0.14 -27.19
CA PHE A 321 13.18 0.39 -25.87
C PHE A 321 12.24 -0.74 -25.44
N ILE A 322 11.29 -1.13 -26.29
CA ILE A 322 10.38 -2.25 -25.98
C ILE A 322 11.16 -3.56 -25.83
N LYS A 323 12.21 -3.78 -26.63
CA LYS A 323 13.10 -4.94 -26.47
C LYS A 323 13.77 -4.98 -25.09
N CYS A 324 14.27 -3.84 -24.61
CA CYS A 324 14.83 -3.73 -23.25
C CYS A 324 13.76 -3.91 -22.17
N LEU A 325 12.58 -3.32 -22.36
CA LEU A 325 11.45 -3.42 -21.41
C LEU A 325 10.92 -4.84 -21.29
N ALA A 326 10.78 -5.57 -22.39
CA ALA A 326 10.36 -6.97 -22.40
C ALA A 326 11.38 -7.88 -21.69
N ALA A 327 12.67 -7.70 -21.96
CA ALA A 327 13.74 -8.45 -21.30
C ALA A 327 13.88 -8.12 -19.80
N ALA A 328 13.59 -6.88 -19.41
CA ALA A 328 13.48 -6.50 -18.00
C ALA A 328 12.25 -7.15 -17.34
N TYR A 329 11.10 -7.08 -18.00
CA TYR A 329 9.84 -7.65 -17.50
C TYR A 329 9.92 -9.16 -17.25
N GLU A 330 10.46 -9.96 -18.17
CA GLU A 330 10.60 -11.42 -17.99
C GLU A 330 11.37 -11.74 -16.71
N ARG A 331 12.60 -11.19 -16.60
CA ARG A 331 13.48 -11.41 -15.45
C ARG A 331 12.85 -11.04 -14.11
N VAL A 332 11.95 -10.05 -14.09
CA VAL A 332 11.25 -9.65 -12.86
C VAL A 332 9.98 -10.47 -12.65
N SER A 333 9.23 -10.82 -13.70
CA SER A 333 8.04 -11.66 -13.62
C SER A 333 8.42 -13.05 -13.09
N ASP A 334 9.44 -13.69 -13.65
CA ASP A 334 9.94 -15.00 -13.20
C ASP A 334 10.32 -14.96 -11.71
N ARG A 335 11.11 -13.96 -11.31
CA ARG A 335 11.53 -13.71 -9.92
C ARG A 335 10.33 -13.49 -8.98
N LEU A 336 9.29 -12.79 -9.43
CA LEU A 336 8.08 -12.54 -8.63
C LEU A 336 7.18 -13.78 -8.55
N ASN A 337 7.08 -14.57 -9.62
CA ASN A 337 6.35 -15.83 -9.67
C ASN A 337 7.00 -16.86 -8.74
N GLU A 338 8.33 -17.00 -8.79
CA GLU A 338 9.11 -17.78 -7.81
C GLU A 338 8.81 -17.35 -6.38
N LYS A 339 8.85 -16.04 -6.08
CA LYS A 339 8.56 -15.53 -4.73
C LYS A 339 7.14 -15.86 -4.29
N ALA A 340 6.15 -15.69 -5.16
CA ALA A 340 4.75 -15.99 -4.87
C ALA A 340 4.47 -17.48 -4.66
N ALA A 341 5.20 -18.37 -5.35
CA ALA A 341 5.06 -19.82 -5.21
C ALA A 341 5.74 -20.43 -3.97
N SER A 342 6.56 -19.66 -3.24
CA SER A 342 7.37 -20.17 -2.13
C SER A 342 6.82 -19.82 -0.76
N ARG A 343 6.87 -20.79 0.15
CA ARG A 343 6.48 -20.57 1.55
C ARG A 343 7.50 -19.64 2.22
N THR A 344 7.07 -18.44 2.60
CA THR A 344 7.93 -17.38 3.15
C THR A 344 7.52 -17.01 4.57
N MET A 345 8.47 -17.01 5.51
CA MET A 345 8.29 -16.48 6.87
C MET A 345 8.80 -15.03 6.89
N THR A 346 8.04 -14.12 7.46
CA THR A 346 8.36 -12.68 7.46
C THR A 346 8.76 -12.21 8.86
N VAL A 347 9.86 -11.47 8.95
CA VAL A 347 10.33 -10.87 10.20
C VAL A 347 10.56 -9.38 9.98
N ALA A 348 9.77 -8.52 10.65
CA ALA A 348 9.94 -7.08 10.58
C ALA A 348 10.76 -6.57 11.77
N PHE A 349 11.79 -5.74 11.51
CA PHE A 349 12.53 -5.07 12.57
C PHE A 349 11.90 -3.72 12.94
N SER A 350 11.79 -3.44 14.24
CA SER A 350 11.49 -2.11 14.77
C SER A 350 12.30 -1.85 16.03
N GLY A 351 12.55 -0.59 16.39
CA GLY A 351 13.25 -0.30 17.64
C GLY A 351 13.74 1.13 17.81
N SER A 352 14.44 1.33 18.93
CA SER A 352 15.01 2.64 19.27
C SER A 352 16.00 3.11 18.19
N ARG A 353 16.00 4.42 17.91
CA ARG A 353 17.02 5.07 17.08
C ARG A 353 18.40 5.07 17.76
N SER A 354 19.47 5.15 16.97
CA SER A 354 20.87 5.08 17.44
C SER A 354 21.19 6.05 18.60
N LYS A 355 20.56 7.23 18.63
CA LYS A 355 20.73 8.28 19.66
C LYS A 355 20.30 7.85 21.08
N TYR A 356 19.41 6.88 21.22
CA TYR A 356 18.96 6.40 22.54
C TYR A 356 19.95 5.41 23.17
N PHE A 357 20.90 4.86 22.40
CA PHE A 357 21.92 3.94 22.90
C PHE A 357 23.14 4.70 23.43
N THR A 358 22.91 5.56 24.43
CA THR A 358 23.95 6.36 25.11
C THR A 358 24.98 5.48 25.82
N ASN A 359 24.53 4.38 26.45
CA ASN A 359 25.40 3.40 27.08
C ASN A 359 26.02 2.41 26.06
N PRO A 360 27.37 2.32 25.96
CA PRO A 360 28.05 1.38 25.05
C PRO A 360 27.78 -0.10 25.32
N ILE A 361 27.38 -0.48 26.54
CA ILE A 361 26.95 -1.85 26.86
C ILE A 361 25.60 -2.13 26.20
N TRP A 362 24.61 -1.25 26.35
CA TRP A 362 23.29 -1.39 25.72
C TRP A 362 23.40 -1.45 24.19
N LYS A 363 24.27 -0.62 23.60
CA LYS A 363 24.55 -0.66 22.15
C LYS A 363 25.14 -2.00 21.67
N ARG A 364 26.03 -2.61 22.47
CA ARG A 364 26.61 -3.94 22.18
C ARG A 364 25.57 -5.05 22.35
N ARG A 365 24.80 -5.01 23.45
CA ARG A 365 23.68 -5.92 23.73
C ARG A 365 22.66 -5.91 22.59
N ALA A 366 22.20 -4.73 22.16
CA ALA A 366 21.23 -4.57 21.07
C ALA A 366 21.69 -5.14 19.72
N LYS A 367 22.98 -5.00 19.39
CA LYS A 367 23.54 -5.60 18.18
C LYS A 367 23.62 -7.13 18.27
N ARG A 368 24.04 -7.65 19.42
CA ARG A 368 24.09 -9.10 19.67
C ARG A 368 22.68 -9.70 19.64
N SER A 369 21.70 -9.06 20.27
CA SER A 369 20.33 -9.56 20.30
C SER A 369 19.71 -9.62 18.91
N LEU A 370 20.10 -8.73 17.99
CA LEU A 370 19.66 -8.78 16.58
C LEU A 370 20.32 -9.92 15.80
N ASP A 371 21.62 -10.16 16.01
CA ASP A 371 22.30 -11.34 15.45
C ASP A 371 21.67 -12.65 16.01
N GLU A 372 21.30 -12.70 17.30
CA GLU A 372 20.61 -13.83 17.96
C GLU A 372 19.15 -14.00 17.51
N MET A 373 18.40 -12.91 17.30
CA MET A 373 17.04 -12.93 16.75
C MET A 373 17.04 -13.50 15.33
N VAL A 374 17.90 -12.97 14.44
CA VAL A 374 18.04 -13.45 13.05
C VAL A 374 18.39 -14.94 13.00
N LYS A 375 19.32 -15.39 13.85
CA LYS A 375 19.65 -16.80 13.97
C LYS A 375 18.41 -17.62 14.36
N THR A 376 17.71 -17.22 15.41
CA THR A 376 16.57 -17.97 15.95
C THR A 376 15.39 -18.03 14.98
N THR A 377 15.11 -16.93 14.25
CA THR A 377 14.05 -16.90 13.23
C THR A 377 14.42 -17.70 11.99
N PHE A 378 15.70 -17.71 11.59
CA PHE A 378 16.20 -18.60 10.53
C PHE A 378 16.03 -20.09 10.90
N GLU A 379 16.54 -20.50 12.07
CA GLU A 379 16.42 -21.89 12.56
C GLU A 379 14.96 -22.31 12.76
N THR A 380 14.07 -21.35 13.08
CA THR A 380 12.63 -21.58 13.16
C THR A 380 12.01 -21.78 11.78
N ALA A 381 12.32 -20.92 10.81
CA ALA A 381 11.86 -21.06 9.43
C ALA A 381 12.33 -22.38 8.80
N GLU A 382 13.59 -22.77 9.01
CA GLU A 382 14.15 -24.06 8.58
C GLU A 382 13.36 -25.24 9.16
N ARG A 383 13.26 -25.31 10.50
CA ARG A 383 12.54 -26.39 11.20
C ARG A 383 11.06 -26.49 10.81
N LEU A 384 10.43 -25.38 10.42
CA LEU A 384 9.03 -25.34 9.98
C LEU A 384 8.86 -25.61 8.47
N GLY A 385 9.94 -25.83 7.72
CA GLY A 385 9.89 -26.15 6.29
C GLY A 385 9.53 -24.95 5.40
N TYR A 386 10.06 -23.77 5.72
CA TYR A 386 9.94 -22.59 4.86
C TYR A 386 10.99 -22.59 3.74
N ASP A 387 10.62 -22.11 2.55
CA ASP A 387 11.54 -21.91 1.42
C ASP A 387 12.38 -20.64 1.59
N ARG A 388 11.81 -19.61 2.25
CA ARG A 388 12.39 -18.28 2.39
C ARG A 388 12.14 -17.70 3.77
N VAL A 389 13.06 -16.85 4.22
CA VAL A 389 12.83 -15.92 5.34
C VAL A 389 13.10 -14.50 4.86
N CYS A 390 12.09 -13.63 4.94
CA CYS A 390 12.14 -12.25 4.49
C CYS A 390 12.26 -11.30 5.69
N TYR A 391 13.40 -10.61 5.79
CA TYR A 391 13.66 -9.62 6.83
C TYR A 391 13.30 -8.21 6.34
N ILE A 392 12.27 -7.60 6.90
CA ILE A 392 11.83 -6.25 6.56
C ILE A 392 12.46 -5.23 7.52
N SER A 393 13.06 -4.16 6.98
CA SER A 393 13.65 -3.07 7.75
C SER A 393 13.34 -1.72 7.12
N GLY A 394 13.09 -0.67 7.93
CA GLY A 394 13.02 0.70 7.40
C GLY A 394 14.37 1.38 7.19
N CYS A 395 15.47 0.67 7.43
CA CYS A 395 16.85 1.15 7.26
C CYS A 395 17.22 2.40 8.07
N ALA A 396 16.38 2.78 9.04
CA ALA A 396 16.59 3.88 9.96
C ALA A 396 17.79 3.68 10.91
N LEU A 397 18.54 4.75 11.19
CA LEU A 397 19.69 4.70 12.11
C LEU A 397 19.29 4.19 13.50
N GLY A 398 19.89 3.07 13.92
CA GLY A 398 19.55 2.35 15.13
C GLY A 398 19.21 0.90 14.81
N VAL A 399 18.14 0.40 15.42
CA VAL A 399 17.75 -1.01 15.35
C VAL A 399 17.39 -1.47 13.94
N ASP A 400 16.59 -0.71 13.17
CA ASP A 400 16.25 -1.04 11.78
C ASP A 400 17.53 -1.28 10.94
N PHE A 401 18.49 -0.34 11.00
CA PHE A 401 19.77 -0.47 10.29
C PHE A 401 20.60 -1.66 10.80
N TRP A 402 20.70 -1.87 12.12
CA TRP A 402 21.49 -2.98 12.67
C TRP A 402 20.87 -4.35 12.36
N GLY A 403 19.54 -4.48 12.39
CA GLY A 403 18.82 -5.72 12.06
C GLY A 403 18.97 -6.10 10.59
N ALA A 404 18.88 -5.11 9.69
CA ALA A 404 19.19 -5.32 8.27
C ALA A 404 20.64 -5.83 8.08
N ILE A 405 21.61 -5.28 8.81
CA ILE A 405 22.99 -5.76 8.78
C ILE A 405 23.13 -7.18 9.35
N SER A 406 22.42 -7.53 10.43
CA SER A 406 22.39 -8.90 10.97
C SER A 406 21.85 -9.91 9.95
N ALA A 407 20.74 -9.58 9.27
CA ALA A 407 20.18 -10.43 8.20
C ALA A 407 21.13 -10.55 7.00
N LEU A 408 21.76 -9.45 6.56
CA LEU A 408 22.73 -9.47 5.46
C LEU A 408 24.01 -10.26 5.80
N LYS A 409 24.47 -10.25 7.05
CA LYS A 409 25.56 -11.14 7.52
C LYS A 409 25.14 -12.61 7.42
N ALA A 410 23.96 -12.97 7.92
CA ALA A 410 23.47 -14.34 7.85
C ALA A 410 23.33 -14.81 6.39
N ARG A 411 22.82 -13.97 5.49
CA ARG A 411 22.78 -14.24 4.05
C ARG A 411 24.19 -14.40 3.44
N LYS A 412 25.21 -13.68 3.93
CA LYS A 412 26.61 -13.89 3.53
C LYS A 412 27.13 -15.25 4.03
N GLN A 413 26.84 -15.63 5.27
CA GLN A 413 27.22 -16.93 5.85
C GLN A 413 26.58 -18.09 5.07
N GLN A 414 25.29 -17.98 4.72
CA GLN A 414 24.58 -18.91 3.84
C GLN A 414 25.28 -19.05 2.47
N ARG A 415 25.64 -17.93 1.81
CA ARG A 415 26.40 -17.95 0.55
C ARG A 415 27.82 -18.52 0.68
N GLN A 416 28.36 -18.59 1.90
CA GLN A 416 29.67 -19.18 2.22
C GLN A 416 29.56 -20.64 2.71
N GLY A 417 28.38 -21.26 2.63
CA GLY A 417 28.15 -22.64 3.09
C GLY A 417 28.15 -22.83 4.61
N GLN A 418 28.12 -21.75 5.38
CA GLN A 418 28.11 -21.78 6.86
C GLN A 418 26.71 -21.89 7.46
N LEU A 419 25.67 -21.68 6.65
CA LEU A 419 24.27 -21.92 6.98
C LEU A 419 23.61 -22.75 5.87
N PRO A 420 22.58 -23.57 6.20
CA PRO A 420 21.77 -24.31 5.25
C PRO A 420 21.27 -23.46 4.05
N SER A 421 21.16 -24.09 2.88
CA SER A 421 20.75 -23.40 1.63
C SER A 421 19.28 -22.99 1.58
N LYS A 422 18.43 -23.64 2.40
CA LYS A 422 17.05 -23.23 2.70
C LYS A 422 16.90 -23.02 4.21
N PRO A 423 16.06 -22.07 4.66
CA PRO A 423 15.32 -21.10 3.86
C PRO A 423 16.25 -20.05 3.24
N LYS A 424 15.99 -19.61 2.00
CA LYS A 424 16.74 -18.51 1.38
C LYS A 424 16.54 -17.24 2.21
N ILE A 425 17.63 -16.60 2.64
CA ILE A 425 17.56 -15.33 3.38
C ILE A 425 17.42 -14.18 2.39
N GLU A 426 16.36 -13.38 2.57
CA GLU A 426 16.14 -12.14 1.81
C GLU A 426 15.95 -10.94 2.75
N VAL A 427 16.32 -9.75 2.28
CA VAL A 427 16.14 -8.47 3.01
C VAL A 427 15.36 -7.49 2.14
N LEU A 428 14.30 -6.91 2.70
CA LEU A 428 13.44 -5.91 2.08
C LEU A 428 13.58 -4.56 2.81
N ALA A 429 14.02 -3.54 2.07
CA ALA A 429 14.09 -2.16 2.55
C ALA A 429 12.73 -1.45 2.39
N ALA A 430 12.08 -1.13 3.50
CA ALA A 430 10.81 -0.42 3.58
C ALA A 430 11.05 1.08 3.81
N ILE A 431 11.36 1.81 2.74
CA ILE A 431 11.78 3.21 2.81
C ILE A 431 10.53 4.11 2.93
N PRO A 432 10.43 5.00 3.93
CA PRO A 432 9.23 5.82 4.13
C PRO A 432 9.01 6.82 3.00
N CYS A 433 10.09 7.42 2.50
CA CYS A 433 10.07 8.49 1.50
C CYS A 433 11.48 8.69 0.90
N ILE A 434 11.56 9.38 -0.24
CA ILE A 434 12.85 9.84 -0.78
C ILE A 434 13.50 10.80 0.24
N GLY A 435 14.81 10.69 0.43
CA GLY A 435 15.57 11.64 1.26
C GLY A 435 15.43 11.45 2.78
N GLN A 436 15.01 10.28 3.28
CA GLN A 436 14.90 10.05 4.73
C GLN A 436 16.22 10.25 5.48
N GLU A 437 17.34 10.09 4.77
CA GLU A 437 18.72 10.26 5.22
C GLU A 437 19.23 11.71 5.13
N GLY A 438 18.46 12.64 4.56
CA GLY A 438 18.91 14.00 4.21
C GLY A 438 19.39 14.85 5.41
N THR A 439 18.99 14.52 6.63
CA THR A 439 19.44 15.18 7.87
C THR A 439 20.58 14.45 8.60
N TRP A 440 21.03 13.31 8.08
CA TRP A 440 22.05 12.47 8.72
C TRP A 440 23.46 12.94 8.33
N LYS A 441 24.47 12.56 9.12
CA LYS A 441 25.87 12.84 8.78
C LYS A 441 26.26 12.10 7.50
N GLN A 442 27.12 12.68 6.66
CA GLN A 442 27.54 12.07 5.39
C GLN A 442 28.05 10.61 5.53
N ALA A 443 28.74 10.28 6.62
CA ALA A 443 29.20 8.91 6.87
C ALA A 443 28.03 7.92 7.05
N ASP A 444 26.94 8.36 7.67
CA ASP A 444 25.72 7.56 7.86
C ASP A 444 24.86 7.52 6.58
N GLN A 445 24.87 8.58 5.77
CA GLN A 445 24.29 8.57 4.41
C GLN A 445 25.01 7.57 3.48
N ARG A 446 26.35 7.57 3.47
CA ARG A 446 27.15 6.59 2.69
C ARG A 446 26.85 5.15 3.12
N ARG A 447 26.76 4.91 4.44
CA ARG A 447 26.35 3.62 5.02
C ARG A 447 24.96 3.19 4.59
N TYR A 448 24.02 4.12 4.57
CA TYR A 448 22.65 3.90 4.15
C TYR A 448 22.57 3.49 2.68
N PHE A 449 23.16 4.24 1.75
CA PHE A 449 23.15 3.87 0.33
C PHE A 449 23.92 2.57 0.06
N LYS A 450 25.01 2.30 0.79
CA LYS A 450 25.71 1.02 0.74
C LYS A 450 24.87 -0.16 1.28
N LEU A 451 24.01 0.07 2.29
CA LEU A 451 23.02 -0.91 2.74
C LEU A 451 21.97 -1.17 1.65
N LEU A 452 21.42 -0.12 1.03
CA LEU A 452 20.38 -0.26 -0.01
C LEU A 452 20.88 -0.97 -1.27
N ASN A 453 22.16 -0.83 -1.63
CA ASN A 453 22.78 -1.63 -2.71
C ASN A 453 22.96 -3.12 -2.37
N LEU A 454 22.69 -3.55 -1.13
CA LEU A 454 22.86 -4.93 -0.68
C LEU A 454 21.54 -5.66 -0.40
N VAL A 455 20.40 -4.97 -0.27
CA VAL A 455 19.09 -5.63 -0.05
C VAL A 455 18.60 -6.33 -1.33
N ASP A 456 17.66 -7.27 -1.18
CA ASP A 456 17.11 -8.02 -2.31
C ASP A 456 15.95 -7.27 -2.99
N ASP A 457 15.23 -6.45 -2.20
CA ASP A 457 14.14 -5.58 -2.65
C ASP A 457 14.15 -4.24 -1.92
N LEU A 458 13.68 -3.19 -2.59
CA LEU A 458 13.43 -1.87 -2.03
C LEU A 458 12.00 -1.44 -2.36
N HIS A 459 11.29 -0.92 -1.36
CA HIS A 459 9.96 -0.34 -1.54
C HIS A 459 9.89 1.05 -0.93
N LEU A 460 9.43 2.03 -1.72
CA LEU A 460 9.06 3.36 -1.24
C LEU A 460 7.58 3.35 -0.84
N VAL A 461 7.30 3.51 0.46
CA VAL A 461 5.93 3.56 1.00
C VAL A 461 5.24 4.85 0.55
N SER A 462 5.92 5.99 0.65
CA SER A 462 5.58 7.20 -0.11
C SER A 462 6.64 7.43 -1.20
N ARG A 463 6.20 7.69 -2.43
CA ARG A 463 7.07 8.01 -3.57
C ARG A 463 7.47 9.48 -3.64
N ASP A 464 7.01 10.29 -2.69
CA ASP A 464 7.44 11.66 -2.49
C ASP A 464 8.72 11.74 -1.64
N HIS A 465 9.33 12.93 -1.64
CA HIS A 465 10.32 13.34 -0.64
C HIS A 465 9.70 13.43 0.76
N TYR A 466 10.53 13.47 1.80
CA TYR A 466 10.08 13.72 3.17
C TYR A 466 9.31 15.05 3.28
N LYS A 467 8.03 14.95 3.61
CA LYS A 467 7.09 16.07 3.82
C LYS A 467 6.80 16.26 5.31
N ASN A 468 6.52 15.17 6.03
CA ASN A 468 6.14 15.22 7.45
C ASN A 468 6.30 13.84 8.13
N PRO A 469 6.25 13.76 9.48
CA PRO A 469 6.44 12.50 10.21
C PRO A 469 5.44 11.38 9.86
N GLY A 470 4.27 11.68 9.28
CA GLY A 470 3.26 10.71 8.85
C GLY A 470 3.83 9.58 8.00
N GLN A 471 4.72 9.91 7.05
CA GLN A 471 5.40 8.92 6.18
C GLN A 471 6.21 7.87 6.97
N LEU A 472 6.69 8.22 8.17
CA LEU A 472 7.39 7.27 9.05
C LEU A 472 6.41 6.28 9.72
N PHE A 473 5.21 6.75 10.08
CA PHE A 473 4.15 5.93 10.69
C PHE A 473 3.40 5.08 9.66
N GLU A 474 3.17 5.60 8.46
CA GLU A 474 2.68 4.86 7.29
C GLU A 474 3.61 3.69 6.98
N ARG A 475 4.93 3.93 6.95
CA ARG A 475 5.96 2.89 6.79
C ARG A 475 5.90 1.84 7.91
N ASN A 476 5.80 2.26 9.17
CA ASN A 476 5.66 1.31 10.28
C ASN A 476 4.40 0.44 10.13
N SER A 477 3.27 1.05 9.76
CA SER A 477 1.99 0.34 9.57
C SER A 477 2.08 -0.68 8.45
N TRP A 478 2.61 -0.28 7.29
CA TRP A 478 2.87 -1.14 6.14
C TRP A 478 3.80 -2.33 6.49
N MET A 479 4.81 -2.11 7.35
CA MET A 479 5.71 -3.20 7.80
C MET A 479 5.01 -4.22 8.69
N VAL A 480 4.04 -3.79 9.52
CA VAL A 480 3.25 -4.69 10.36
C VAL A 480 2.18 -5.41 9.55
N GLU A 481 1.54 -4.73 8.60
CA GLU A 481 0.53 -5.30 7.70
C GLU A 481 1.11 -6.37 6.77
N ARG A 482 2.43 -6.34 6.52
CA ARG A 482 3.19 -7.39 5.83
C ARG A 482 3.35 -8.68 6.63
N LEU A 483 3.17 -8.67 7.95
CA LEU A 483 3.24 -9.86 8.81
C LEU A 483 1.93 -10.65 8.70
N SER A 484 1.60 -11.14 7.52
CA SER A 484 0.32 -11.80 7.22
C SER A 484 0.31 -13.30 7.50
N GLY A 485 1.49 -13.93 7.58
CA GLY A 485 1.65 -15.35 7.92
C GLY A 485 1.45 -15.65 9.41
N ARG A 486 1.13 -16.91 9.72
CA ARG A 486 0.96 -17.42 11.09
C ARG A 486 2.25 -17.30 11.93
N ASP A 487 3.38 -17.64 11.31
CA ASP A 487 4.69 -17.68 11.97
C ASP A 487 5.47 -16.36 11.80
N ASP A 488 4.82 -15.28 11.32
CA ASP A 488 5.46 -13.98 11.08
C ASP A 488 5.65 -13.19 12.39
N ILE A 489 6.79 -12.48 12.53
CA ILE A 489 7.22 -11.87 13.80
C ILE A 489 7.61 -10.40 13.64
N LEU A 490 7.13 -9.55 14.55
CA LEU A 490 7.72 -8.24 14.80
C LEU A 490 8.88 -8.36 15.80
N ALA A 491 10.12 -8.25 15.32
CA ALA A 491 11.34 -8.29 16.13
C ALA A 491 11.70 -6.88 16.62
N VAL A 492 11.61 -6.66 17.93
CA VAL A 492 11.76 -5.34 18.55
C VAL A 492 12.95 -5.27 19.50
N VAL A 493 13.80 -4.26 19.34
CA VAL A 493 14.83 -3.92 20.34
C VAL A 493 14.61 -2.50 20.84
N GLN A 494 14.42 -2.32 22.15
CA GLN A 494 14.02 -1.02 22.70
C GLN A 494 14.79 -0.67 23.98
N VAL A 495 15.24 0.57 24.04
CA VAL A 495 15.82 1.26 25.21
C VAL A 495 14.80 2.33 25.60
N GLY A 496 14.34 2.29 26.86
CA GLY A 496 13.18 3.02 27.38
C GLY A 496 11.88 2.78 26.61
N GLU A 497 10.87 3.59 26.92
CA GLU A 497 9.66 3.69 26.10
C GLU A 497 9.85 4.80 25.06
N SER A 498 9.98 4.41 23.79
CA SER A 498 10.06 5.32 22.64
C SER A 498 8.77 5.24 21.82
N SER A 499 8.03 6.36 21.74
CA SER A 499 6.67 6.42 21.16
C SER A 499 6.53 5.70 19.83
N GLY A 500 7.28 6.10 18.79
CA GLY A 500 7.15 5.49 17.46
C GLY A 500 7.44 3.97 17.38
N THR A 501 8.24 3.43 18.30
CA THR A 501 8.44 1.98 18.43
C THR A 501 7.23 1.33 19.12
N GLN A 502 6.74 1.97 20.19
CA GLN A 502 5.59 1.52 20.96
C GLN A 502 4.30 1.54 20.10
N ASP A 503 4.10 2.57 19.28
CA ASP A 503 3.00 2.65 18.29
C ASP A 503 3.03 1.45 17.31
N THR A 504 4.23 1.01 16.91
CA THR A 504 4.42 -0.15 16.02
C THR A 504 4.05 -1.45 16.71
N ILE A 505 4.39 -1.59 18.00
CA ILE A 505 4.03 -2.74 18.83
C ILE A 505 2.52 -2.78 19.07
N GLU A 506 1.91 -1.65 19.38
CA GLU A 506 0.46 -1.56 19.64
C GLU A 506 -0.35 -1.86 18.38
N LYS A 507 0.10 -1.39 17.21
CA LYS A 507 -0.44 -1.81 15.90
C LYS A 507 -0.33 -3.33 15.71
N ALA A 508 0.85 -3.92 15.97
CA ALA A 508 1.06 -5.37 15.85
C ALA A 508 0.15 -6.18 16.78
N ARG A 509 0.04 -5.79 18.06
CA ARG A 509 -0.90 -6.37 19.04
C ARG A 509 -2.36 -6.26 18.56
N SER A 510 -2.76 -5.09 18.07
CA SER A 510 -4.14 -4.85 17.57
C SER A 510 -4.52 -5.72 16.36
N GLN A 511 -3.53 -6.28 15.66
CA GLN A 511 -3.70 -7.14 14.50
C GLN A 511 -3.34 -8.62 14.80
N GLY A 512 -3.19 -9.00 16.08
CA GLY A 512 -2.87 -10.37 16.48
C GLY A 512 -1.52 -10.86 15.92
N LYS A 513 -0.50 -10.00 15.89
CA LYS A 513 0.84 -10.34 15.37
C LYS A 513 1.78 -10.69 16.51
N ALA A 514 2.60 -11.73 16.32
CA ALA A 514 3.60 -12.12 17.30
C ALA A 514 4.68 -11.04 17.46
N VAL A 515 5.04 -10.71 18.70
CA VAL A 515 6.05 -9.69 19.02
C VAL A 515 7.17 -10.31 19.86
N LEU A 516 8.39 -10.32 19.32
CA LEU A 516 9.61 -10.72 20.03
C LEU A 516 10.37 -9.45 20.44
N ARG A 517 10.29 -9.05 21.71
CA ARG A 517 10.95 -7.85 22.24
C ARG A 517 12.22 -8.21 23.02
N TYR A 518 13.23 -7.36 22.92
CA TYR A 518 14.41 -7.36 23.80
C TYR A 518 14.69 -5.96 24.38
N SER A 519 14.96 -5.92 25.69
CA SER A 519 15.40 -4.72 26.41
C SER A 519 16.90 -4.83 26.73
N PRO A 520 17.78 -4.02 26.09
CA PRO A 520 19.22 -4.01 26.37
C PRO A 520 19.58 -3.46 27.75
N GLU A 521 18.69 -2.68 28.36
CA GLU A 521 18.83 -2.14 29.72
C GLU A 521 18.76 -3.29 30.73
N THR A 522 17.64 -4.00 30.74
CA THR A 522 17.36 -5.12 31.66
C THR A 522 17.99 -6.44 31.23
N ASN A 523 18.49 -6.53 30.00
CA ASN A 523 19.02 -7.74 29.36
C ASN A 523 18.00 -8.89 29.32
N LYS A 524 16.73 -8.57 29.01
CA LYS A 524 15.62 -9.54 28.98
C LYS A 524 14.93 -9.58 27.63
N TYR A 525 14.53 -10.79 27.24
CA TYR A 525 13.59 -11.04 26.16
C TYR A 525 12.16 -11.16 26.71
N SER A 526 11.18 -10.75 25.91
CA SER A 526 9.77 -11.11 26.09
C SER A 526 9.17 -11.48 24.74
N TYR A 527 8.18 -12.38 24.75
CA TYR A 527 7.47 -12.79 23.55
C TYR A 527 5.98 -12.79 23.84
N GLU A 528 5.22 -12.31 22.86
CA GLU A 528 3.78 -12.21 22.88
C GLU A 528 3.29 -12.95 21.63
N ASP A 529 2.50 -14.01 21.82
CA ASP A 529 1.90 -14.78 20.72
C ASP A 529 0.65 -14.04 20.20
N GLY A 530 0.38 -14.15 18.91
CA GLY A 530 -0.68 -13.39 18.22
C GLY A 530 -2.11 -13.83 18.55
N GLY A 531 -2.28 -15.02 19.14
CA GLY A 531 -3.59 -15.64 19.36
C GLY A 531 -4.09 -15.69 20.80
N ASP A 532 -3.24 -15.47 21.81
CA ASP A 532 -3.60 -15.59 23.23
C ASP A 532 -2.74 -14.67 24.10
N VAL A 533 -3.37 -13.90 25.01
CA VAL A 533 -2.66 -13.09 26.01
C VAL A 533 -2.22 -13.97 27.19
N GLN A 534 -1.37 -14.94 26.89
CA GLN A 534 -0.60 -15.70 27.86
C GLN A 534 0.88 -15.39 27.63
N VAL A 535 1.46 -14.54 28.48
CA VAL A 535 2.88 -14.20 28.45
C VAL A 535 3.70 -15.42 28.87
N LYS A 536 3.89 -16.37 27.95
CA LYS A 536 4.77 -17.51 28.15
C LYS A 536 6.20 -17.00 28.19
N LYS A 537 6.73 -16.94 29.41
CA LYS A 537 8.14 -16.67 29.71
C LYS A 537 8.99 -17.72 28.99
N LEU A 538 9.53 -17.38 27.81
CA LEU A 538 10.31 -18.31 26.98
C LEU A 538 11.57 -18.78 27.72
N GLU A 539 11.52 -20.00 28.26
CA GLU A 539 12.67 -20.62 28.93
C GLU A 539 13.83 -20.82 27.94
N ARG A 540 13.52 -21.10 26.67
CA ARG A 540 14.50 -21.22 25.56
C ARG A 540 15.40 -19.99 25.34
N PHE A 541 14.99 -18.78 25.75
CA PHE A 541 15.82 -17.57 25.64
C PHE A 541 16.56 -17.21 26.93
N ASN A 542 16.25 -17.86 28.06
CA ASN A 542 16.88 -17.60 29.36
C ASN A 542 18.02 -18.58 29.68
N SER A 543 18.14 -19.70 28.96
CA SER A 543 19.18 -20.72 29.14
C SER A 543 20.37 -20.55 28.18
N VAL A 544 21.08 -19.42 28.24
CA VAL A 544 22.41 -19.28 27.62
C VAL A 544 23.46 -19.26 28.74
N PRO A 545 24.24 -20.35 28.93
CA PRO A 545 25.35 -20.34 29.87
C PRO A 545 26.40 -19.30 29.48
N GLU A 546 26.95 -18.57 30.44
CA GLU A 546 28.12 -17.70 30.22
C GLU A 546 29.36 -18.53 29.89
N ARG A 547 29.49 -18.97 28.63
CA ARG A 547 30.74 -19.56 28.15
C ARG A 547 31.79 -18.46 28.02
N LYS A 548 32.82 -18.57 28.87
CA LYS A 548 34.03 -17.74 28.83
C LYS A 548 34.62 -17.74 27.40
N ARG A 549 35.14 -16.58 26.99
CA ARG A 549 35.66 -16.34 25.64
C ARG A 549 36.77 -17.33 25.27
N SER A 550 36.75 -17.81 24.03
CA SER A 550 37.96 -17.77 23.21
C SER A 550 37.83 -16.63 22.20
N ILE A 551 38.92 -15.92 21.96
CA ILE A 551 38.98 -14.82 20.99
C ILE A 551 39.57 -15.42 19.72
N ASN A 552 38.83 -15.39 18.60
CA ASN A 552 39.46 -15.09 17.31
C ASN A 552 38.51 -14.74 16.15
N GLN A 553 39.11 -14.15 15.11
CA GLN A 553 38.56 -13.77 13.81
C GLN A 553 37.58 -12.59 13.75
N ARG A 554 38.17 -11.41 13.51
CA ARG A 554 37.48 -10.23 12.94
C ARG A 554 37.12 -10.48 11.48
N SER A 555 35.89 -10.90 11.18
CA SER A 555 35.33 -10.67 9.83
C SER A 555 34.67 -9.29 9.78
N GLN A 556 35.47 -8.23 9.64
CA GLN A 556 34.92 -6.89 9.42
C GLN A 556 34.23 -6.84 8.05
N ILE A 557 32.90 -6.73 8.06
CA ILE A 557 32.21 -6.02 6.98
C ILE A 557 32.37 -4.54 7.32
N GLU A 558 33.34 -3.88 6.69
CA GLU A 558 33.48 -2.43 6.82
C GLU A 558 32.32 -1.73 6.12
N LEU A 559 31.55 -0.99 6.92
CA LEU A 559 30.41 -0.15 6.54
C LEU A 559 30.55 1.20 7.25
#